data_AF-A0A972CX52-F1
#
_entry.id   AF-A0A972CX52-F1
#
_cell.length_a   1.000
_cell.length_b   1.000
_cell.length_c   1.000
_cell.angle_alpha   90.00
_cell.angle_beta   90.00
_cell.angle_gamma   90.00
#
_symmetry.space_group_name_H-M   'P 1'
#
loop_
_entity.id
_entity.type
_entity.pdbx_description
1 polymer ?
#
loop_
_entity_poly.entity_id
_entity_poly.type
_entity_poly.pdbx_seq_one_letter_code
_entity_poly.pdbx_strand_id
1 'polypeptide(L)'
;MKGNNLKFKGYKIAIFVISLILCITIVLSVKNIITLHNENRDLKEENQVLIDERDNLKLELNNVNTSEFIEEQARRQLKLVSPGEILFILPEEDCEVADE
;
A
#
# COMPACT_ATOMS: atom_id res chain seq x y z
N MET A 1 -35.29 -13.09 -68.35
CA MET A 1 -34.48 -11.94 -67.89
C MET A 1 -33.92 -12.27 -66.51
N LYS A 2 -32.59 -12.46 -66.36
CA LYS A 2 -31.96 -12.89 -65.11
C LYS A 2 -31.42 -11.66 -64.39
N GLY A 3 -32.24 -11.08 -63.52
CA GLY A 3 -31.99 -9.79 -62.87
C GLY A 3 -30.99 -9.86 -61.71
N ASN A 4 -29.93 -9.07 -61.84
CA ASN A 4 -29.27 -8.24 -60.81
C ASN A 4 -29.01 -8.81 -59.39
N ASN A 5 -28.63 -10.09 -59.27
CA ASN A 5 -28.17 -10.66 -58.00
C ASN A 5 -26.76 -10.17 -57.59
N LEU A 6 -26.02 -9.50 -58.49
CA LEU A 6 -24.65 -9.07 -58.27
C LEU A 6 -24.55 -7.89 -57.27
N LYS A 7 -25.48 -6.92 -57.34
CA LYS A 7 -25.48 -5.76 -56.42
C LYS A 7 -25.91 -6.15 -55.01
N PHE A 8 -26.85 -7.10 -54.88
CA PHE A 8 -27.24 -7.66 -53.58
C PHE A 8 -26.11 -8.46 -52.93
N LYS A 9 -25.35 -9.24 -53.71
CA LYS A 9 -24.19 -9.96 -53.17
C LYS A 9 -23.08 -9.00 -52.73
N GLY A 10 -22.85 -7.92 -53.47
CA GLY A 10 -21.92 -6.84 -53.09
C GLY A 10 -22.33 -6.09 -51.82
N TYR A 11 -23.61 -5.74 -51.66
CA TYR A 11 -24.13 -5.08 -50.45
C TYR A 11 -24.00 -5.98 -49.20
N LYS A 12 -24.24 -7.29 -49.35
CA LYS A 12 -24.04 -8.27 -48.26
C LYS A 12 -22.57 -8.33 -47.82
N ILE A 13 -21.63 -8.28 -48.78
CA ILE A 13 -20.20 -8.24 -48.50
C ILE A 13 -19.82 -6.92 -47.81
N ALA A 14 -20.33 -5.78 -48.28
CA ALA A 14 -20.06 -4.49 -47.67
C ALA A 14 -20.54 -4.41 -46.20
N ILE A 15 -21.74 -4.93 -45.91
CA ILE A 15 -22.25 -5.01 -44.52
C ILE A 15 -21.39 -5.91 -43.66
N PHE A 16 -20.94 -7.06 -44.20
CA PHE A 16 -20.07 -7.98 -43.46
C PHE A 16 -18.73 -7.33 -43.10
N VAL A 17 -18.12 -6.58 -44.04
CA VAL A 17 -16.88 -5.85 -43.79
C VAL A 17 -17.07 -4.75 -42.73
N ILE A 18 -18.16 -3.97 -42.80
CA ILE A 18 -18.48 -2.94 -41.80
C ILE A 18 -18.70 -3.57 -40.41
N SER A 19 -19.42 -4.69 -40.35
CA SER A 19 -19.64 -5.44 -39.11
C SER A 19 -18.34 -5.95 -38.51
N LEU A 20 -17.40 -6.45 -39.33
CA LEU A 20 -16.09 -6.90 -38.87
C LEU A 20 -15.27 -5.75 -38.29
N ILE A 21 -15.25 -4.59 -38.97
CA ILE A 21 -14.56 -3.40 -38.48
C ILE A 21 -15.14 -2.96 -37.14
N LEU A 22 -16.47 -2.96 -36.99
CA LEU A 22 -17.16 -2.64 -35.74
C LEU A 22 -16.81 -3.64 -34.61
N CYS A 23 -16.77 -4.93 -34.90
CA CYS A 23 -16.38 -5.94 -33.91
C CYS A 23 -14.92 -5.76 -33.45
N ILE A 24 -14.00 -5.45 -34.37
CA ILE A 24 -12.58 -5.24 -34.04
C ILE A 24 -12.41 -4.00 -33.13
N THR A 25 -13.11 -2.90 -33.41
CA THR A 25 -13.02 -1.68 -32.58
C THR A 25 -13.59 -1.89 -31.18
N ILE A 26 -14.66 -2.68 -31.03
CA ILE A 26 -15.23 -3.04 -29.73
C ILE A 26 -14.22 -3.88 -28.91
N VAL A 27 -13.56 -4.86 -29.52
CA VAL A 27 -12.58 -5.73 -28.83
C VAL A 27 -11.36 -4.94 -28.35
N LEU A 28 -10.87 -3.96 -29.13
CA LEU A 28 -9.77 -3.10 -28.71
C LEU A 28 -10.16 -2.16 -27.56
N SER A 29 -11.36 -1.59 -27.59
CA SER A 29 -11.86 -0.71 -26.52
C SER A 29 -12.07 -1.43 -25.19
N VAL A 30 -12.52 -2.70 -25.22
CA VAL A 30 -12.71 -3.49 -24.00
C VAL A 30 -11.37 -3.83 -23.34
N LYS A 31 -10.30 -4.07 -24.12
CA LYS A 31 -8.97 -4.35 -23.55
C LYS A 31 -8.42 -3.18 -22.74
N ASN A 32 -8.58 -1.94 -23.22
CA ASN A 32 -8.14 -0.74 -22.48
C ASN A 32 -8.96 -0.49 -21.20
N ILE A 33 -10.23 -0.88 -21.18
CA ILE A 33 -11.10 -0.73 -20.00
C ILE A 33 -10.74 -1.74 -18.90
N ILE A 34 -10.36 -2.97 -19.26
CA ILE A 34 -10.02 -4.00 -18.28
C ILE A 34 -8.68 -3.69 -17.60
N THR A 35 -7.68 -3.16 -18.31
CA THR A 35 -6.42 -2.71 -17.70
C THR A 35 -6.61 -1.50 -16.78
N LEU A 36 -7.49 -0.55 -17.13
CA LEU A 36 -7.75 0.62 -16.27
C LEU A 36 -8.47 0.27 -14.95
N HIS A 37 -9.28 -0.80 -14.95
CA HIS A 37 -10.02 -1.22 -13.76
C HIS A 37 -9.20 -2.10 -12.81
N ASN A 38 -8.27 -2.90 -13.36
CA ASN A 38 -7.36 -3.69 -12.52
C ASN A 38 -6.31 -2.79 -11.85
N GLU A 39 -5.74 -1.82 -12.57
CA GLU A 39 -4.79 -0.87 -11.97
C GLU A 39 -5.44 -0.06 -10.83
N ASN A 40 -6.71 0.36 -10.99
CA ASN A 40 -7.42 1.09 -9.94
C ASN A 40 -7.71 0.26 -8.69
N ARG A 41 -7.91 -1.07 -8.83
CA ARG A 41 -8.18 -1.93 -7.67
C ARG A 41 -6.90 -2.19 -6.91
N ASP A 42 -5.82 -2.50 -7.61
CA ASP A 42 -4.52 -2.78 -7.01
C ASP A 42 -3.94 -1.52 -6.33
N LEU A 43 -4.04 -0.35 -6.98
CA LEU A 43 -3.62 0.94 -6.41
C LEU A 43 -4.44 1.35 -5.16
N LYS A 44 -5.71 0.94 -5.10
CA LYS A 44 -6.59 1.26 -3.96
C LYS A 44 -6.33 0.34 -2.77
N GLU A 45 -6.04 -0.93 -3.02
CA GLU A 45 -5.61 -1.87 -2.00
C GLU A 45 -4.24 -1.48 -1.43
N GLU A 46 -3.29 -1.11 -2.28
CA GLU A 46 -1.96 -0.63 -1.85
C GLU A 46 -2.05 0.67 -1.03
N ASN A 47 -2.92 1.62 -1.44
CA ASN A 47 -3.15 2.83 -0.65
C ASN A 47 -3.71 2.51 0.73
N GLN A 48 -4.65 1.57 0.82
CA GLN A 48 -5.27 1.21 2.10
C GLN A 48 -4.25 0.57 3.04
N VAL A 49 -3.44 -0.36 2.53
CA VAL A 49 -2.36 -0.98 3.31
C VAL A 49 -1.37 0.07 3.82
N LEU A 50 -0.94 1.01 2.97
CA LEU A 50 -0.02 2.08 3.36
C LEU A 50 -0.63 3.06 4.38
N ILE A 51 -1.93 3.33 4.28
CA ILE A 51 -2.64 4.16 5.26
C ILE A 51 -2.69 3.46 6.62
N ASP A 52 -3.05 2.18 6.62
CA ASP A 52 -3.17 1.38 7.84
C ASP A 52 -1.80 1.20 8.51
N GLU A 53 -0.73 0.97 7.74
CA GLU A 53 0.64 0.89 8.24
C GLU A 53 1.09 2.24 8.83
N ARG A 54 0.83 3.36 8.13
CA ARG A 54 1.13 4.71 8.63
C ARG A 54 0.38 5.02 9.93
N ASP A 55 -0.88 4.62 10.04
CA ASP A 55 -1.68 4.85 11.25
C ASP A 55 -1.22 3.97 12.41
N ASN A 56 -0.83 2.73 12.17
CA ASN A 56 -0.21 1.86 13.18
C ASN A 56 1.13 2.43 13.68
N LEU A 57 2.01 2.86 12.77
CA LEU A 57 3.28 3.50 13.11
C LEU A 57 3.08 4.80 13.89
N LYS A 58 2.03 5.58 13.58
CA LYS A 58 1.67 6.78 14.36
C LYS A 58 1.17 6.44 15.75
N LEU A 59 0.40 5.36 15.92
CA LEU A 59 -0.05 4.90 17.24
C LEU A 59 1.14 4.45 18.08
N GLU A 60 2.08 3.72 17.48
CA GLU A 60 3.32 3.33 18.15
C GLU A 60 4.12 4.56 18.57
N LEU A 61 4.34 5.52 17.67
CA LEU A 61 5.02 6.79 17.97
C LEU A 61 4.32 7.63 19.05
N ASN A 62 3.00 7.63 19.12
CA ASN A 62 2.28 8.34 20.18
C ASN A 62 2.56 7.72 21.55
N ASN A 63 2.78 6.41 21.64
CA ASN A 63 3.18 5.76 22.89
C ASN A 63 4.64 6.09 23.25
N VAL A 64 5.54 6.18 22.25
CA VAL A 64 6.98 6.50 22.46
C VAL A 64 7.23 8.00 22.75
N ASN A 65 6.36 8.90 22.28
CA ASN A 65 6.51 10.35 22.47
C ASN A 65 5.99 10.87 23.82
N THR A 66 5.68 9.98 24.77
CA THR A 66 5.33 10.41 26.13
C THR A 66 6.58 10.92 26.85
N SER A 67 6.47 12.05 27.55
CA SER A 67 7.59 12.66 28.28
C SER A 67 8.23 11.69 29.27
N GLU A 68 7.43 10.82 29.89
CA GLU A 68 7.87 9.80 30.84
C GLU A 68 8.74 8.73 30.18
N PHE A 69 8.36 8.23 29.00
CA PHE A 69 9.17 7.24 28.27
C PHE A 69 10.52 7.83 27.82
N ILE A 70 10.51 9.09 27.36
CA ILE A 70 11.74 9.81 26.98
C ILE A 70 12.63 10.04 28.19
N GLU A 71 12.07 10.45 29.34
CA GLU A 71 12.80 10.63 30.59
C GLU A 71 13.43 9.31 31.06
N GLU A 72 12.68 8.21 31.05
CA GLU A 72 13.15 6.89 31.44
C GLU A 72 14.30 6.40 30.54
N GLN A 73 14.17 6.57 29.22
CA GLN A 73 15.24 6.21 28.29
C GLN A 73 16.47 7.09 28.48
N ALA A 74 16.29 8.38 28.75
CA ALA A 74 17.38 9.31 29.04
C ALA A 74 18.08 8.98 30.38
N ARG A 75 17.33 8.61 31.42
CA ARG A 75 17.84 8.16 32.72
C ARG A 75 18.68 6.88 32.56
N ARG A 76 18.23 5.93 31.73
CA ARG A 76 18.96 4.67 31.48
C ARG A 76 20.21 4.86 30.60
N GLN A 77 20.07 5.53 29.46
CA GLN A 77 21.12 5.61 28.44
C GLN A 77 22.15 6.69 28.75
N LEU A 78 21.69 7.86 29.22
CA LEU A 78 22.52 9.04 29.43
C LEU A 78 22.85 9.26 30.90
N LYS A 79 22.35 8.39 31.81
CA LYS A 79 22.57 8.49 33.26
C LYS A 79 22.17 9.86 33.80
N LEU A 80 21.18 10.50 33.18
CA LEU A 80 20.68 11.80 33.57
C LEU A 80 19.83 11.68 34.84
N VAL A 81 19.99 12.66 35.73
CA VAL A 81 19.24 12.78 36.98
C VAL A 81 18.72 14.21 37.13
N SER A 82 17.60 14.37 37.84
CA SER A 82 17.04 15.71 38.08
C SER A 82 17.92 16.51 39.04
N PRO A 83 17.87 17.86 39.02
CA PRO A 83 18.57 18.68 40.01
C PRO A 83 18.14 18.29 41.44
N GLY A 84 19.11 17.80 42.24
CA GLY A 84 18.87 17.36 43.62
C GLY A 84 18.77 15.83 43.82
N GLU A 85 18.83 15.03 42.76
CA GLU A 85 18.90 13.57 42.83
C GLU A 85 20.36 13.08 42.78
N ILE A 86 20.63 11.92 43.41
CA ILE A 86 21.96 11.28 43.45
C ILE A 86 21.89 9.96 42.68
N LEU A 87 22.71 9.81 41.63
CA LEU A 87 22.82 8.58 40.85
C LEU A 87 23.76 7.59 41.56
N PHE A 88 23.24 6.43 41.96
CA PHE A 88 24.05 5.32 42.47
C PHE A 88 24.39 4.36 41.32
N ILE A 89 25.68 4.23 41.00
CA ILE A 89 26.18 3.23 40.05
C ILE A 89 26.86 2.14 40.88
N LEU A 90 26.27 0.95 40.90
CA LEU A 90 26.89 -0.21 41.53
C LEU A 90 27.97 -0.75 40.56
N PRO A 91 29.19 -1.06 41.05
CA PRO A 91 30.16 -1.80 40.25
C PRO A 91 29.56 -3.18 39.89
N GLU A 92 29.76 -3.63 38.65
CA GLU A 92 29.22 -4.92 38.16
C GLU A 92 29.91 -6.14 38.80
N GLU A 93 31.02 -5.90 39.48
CA GLU A 93 31.76 -6.88 40.27
C GLU A 93 31.42 -6.58 41.74
N ASP A 94 30.78 -7.54 42.42
CA ASP A 94 30.49 -7.63 43.88
C ASP A 94 29.05 -8.08 44.20
N CYS A 95 28.29 -8.59 43.23
CA CYS A 95 27.14 -9.46 43.52
C CYS A 95 27.60 -10.91 43.79
N GLU A 96 28.54 -11.12 44.73
CA GLU A 96 28.66 -12.41 45.39
C GLU A 96 27.53 -12.49 46.42
N VAL A 97 26.46 -13.18 46.02
CA VAL A 97 25.35 -13.52 46.89
C VAL A 97 25.92 -14.42 47.98
N ALA A 98 26.11 -13.87 49.19
CA ALA A 98 26.33 -14.67 50.37
C ALA A 98 25.03 -15.41 50.68
N ASP A 99 24.96 -16.67 50.25
CA ASP A 99 23.90 -17.60 50.63
C ASP A 99 23.95 -17.80 52.16
N GLU A 100 22.91 -17.36 52.86
CA GLU A 100 22.57 -17.77 54.25
C GLU A 100 21.75 -19.07 54.25
#